data_AF-A0A656HNB7-F1
#
_entry.id   AF-A0A656HNB7-F1
#
_cell.length_a   1.000
_cell.length_b   1.000
_cell.length_c   1.000
_cell.angle_alpha   90.00
_cell.angle_beta   90.00
_cell.angle_gamma   90.00
#
_symmetry.space_group_name_H-M   'P 1'
#
loop_
_entity.id
_entity.type
_entity.pdbx_description
1 polymer ?
#
loop_
_entity_poly.entity_id
_entity_poly.type
_entity_poly.pdbx_seq_one_letter_code
_entity_poly.pdbx_strand_id
1 'polypeptide(L)'
;MDCKATVNIGDYSRGGKTRGDNKAADHEMGCKEKYIPFGVLDEDSGQVYLTFGSSSKTSDFIVDSLCRVWEQMPSADKDACQCIQIKADNGPESSGIRTQFLKRMVEFANHTGKTVHLLYYPPYHSKYNPIERCWGILEQHWNGTQLKDAETLLEWAKTMTWKGINPMVEFSRKVYEKGVTLSKKSYGGC
;
A
#
# COMPACT_ATOMS: atom_id res chain seq x y z
N MET A 1 0.41 7.77 3.65
CA MET A 1 0.25 6.35 3.25
C MET A 1 -1.22 5.98 3.24
N ASP A 2 -1.60 4.97 2.48
CA ASP A 2 -2.98 4.44 2.45
C ASP A 2 -3.03 3.01 1.86
N CYS A 3 -4.04 2.23 2.26
CA CYS A 3 -4.38 0.97 1.60
C CYS A 3 -5.61 1.15 0.72
N LYS A 4 -5.44 0.95 -0.59
CA LYS A 4 -6.56 1.00 -1.52
C LYS A 4 -7.42 -0.28 -1.46
N ALA A 5 -8.64 -0.18 -1.99
CA ALA A 5 -9.54 -1.31 -2.15
C ALA A 5 -8.87 -2.47 -2.92
N THR A 6 -9.19 -3.70 -2.52
CA THR A 6 -8.65 -4.93 -3.13
C THR A 6 -8.86 -4.94 -4.64
N VAL A 7 -7.81 -5.27 -5.38
CA VAL A 7 -7.84 -5.46 -6.83
C VAL A 7 -8.09 -6.95 -7.10
N ASN A 8 -9.15 -7.24 -7.85
CA ASN A 8 -9.47 -8.58 -8.32
C ASN A 8 -8.84 -8.76 -9.71
N ILE A 9 -8.18 -9.90 -9.93
CA ILE A 9 -7.60 -10.30 -11.22
C ILE A 9 -8.51 -11.31 -11.92
N GLY A 10 -8.62 -11.16 -13.24
CA GLY A 10 -9.43 -11.99 -14.14
C GLY A 10 -9.76 -11.21 -15.42
N ASP A 11 -10.52 -11.82 -16.34
CA ASP A 11 -10.98 -11.19 -17.61
C ASP A 11 -12.03 -10.10 -17.38
N TYR A 12 -11.74 -9.16 -16.48
CA TYR A 12 -12.62 -8.10 -16.05
C TYR A 12 -12.11 -6.77 -16.61
N SER A 13 -12.77 -6.27 -17.66
CA SER A 13 -12.65 -4.86 -18.02
C SER A 13 -13.53 -4.05 -17.08
N ARG A 14 -12.93 -3.31 -16.14
CA ARG A 14 -13.66 -2.28 -15.40
C ARG A 14 -14.10 -1.23 -16.43
N GLY A 15 -15.41 -1.08 -16.68
CA GLY A 15 -15.95 -0.16 -17.70
C GLY A 15 -16.47 -0.78 -19.00
N GLY A 16 -16.47 -2.12 -19.13
CA GLY A 16 -17.23 -2.82 -20.18
C GLY A 16 -16.79 -2.61 -21.63
N LYS A 17 -15.66 -1.96 -21.90
CA LYS A 17 -15.07 -1.85 -23.24
C LYS A 17 -13.55 -1.92 -23.16
N THR A 18 -12.99 -3.06 -23.56
CA THR A 18 -11.57 -3.23 -23.87
C THR A 18 -11.22 -2.46 -25.14
N ARG A 19 -10.08 -1.76 -25.15
CA ARG A 19 -9.50 -1.23 -26.39
C ARG A 19 -8.92 -2.40 -27.19
N GLY A 20 -9.76 -3.04 -28.01
CA GLY A 20 -9.30 -3.94 -29.07
C GLY A 20 -9.40 -5.44 -28.79
N ASP A 21 -10.52 -5.93 -28.28
CA ASP A 21 -11.10 -7.23 -28.69
C ASP A 21 -12.40 -7.52 -27.92
N ASN A 22 -13.46 -7.87 -28.67
CA ASN A 22 -14.83 -8.11 -28.18
C ASN A 22 -15.07 -9.59 -27.82
N LYS A 23 -14.28 -10.15 -26.89
CA LYS A 23 -14.62 -11.42 -26.24
C LYS A 23 -14.19 -11.42 -24.78
N ALA A 24 -14.93 -10.71 -23.94
CA ALA A 24 -14.99 -11.05 -22.53
C ALA A 24 -15.92 -12.26 -22.42
N ALA A 25 -15.36 -13.43 -22.08
CA ALA A 25 -16.12 -14.67 -21.98
C ALA A 25 -17.09 -14.58 -20.80
N ASP A 26 -18.39 -14.56 -21.11
CA ASP A 26 -19.44 -15.02 -20.22
C ASP A 26 -19.17 -16.50 -19.87
N HIS A 27 -19.35 -16.88 -18.61
CA HIS A 27 -19.17 -18.22 -18.01
C HIS A 27 -17.76 -18.64 -17.59
N GLU A 28 -17.29 -18.13 -16.46
CA GLU A 28 -16.92 -18.94 -15.27
C GLU A 28 -16.63 -18.02 -14.07
N MET A 29 -17.57 -17.99 -13.12
CA MET A 29 -17.44 -17.25 -11.87
C MET A 29 -16.36 -17.89 -10.98
N GLY A 30 -15.15 -17.32 -10.99
CA GLY A 30 -14.10 -17.65 -10.04
C GLY A 30 -13.06 -16.54 -10.00
N CYS A 31 -13.09 -15.71 -8.95
CA CYS A 31 -12.03 -14.74 -8.71
C CYS A 31 -10.72 -15.51 -8.49
N LYS A 32 -9.84 -15.57 -9.51
CA LYS A 32 -8.64 -16.43 -9.47
C LYS A 32 -7.63 -15.91 -8.45
N GLU A 33 -7.43 -14.60 -8.34
CA GLU A 33 -6.48 -14.00 -7.39
C GLU A 33 -6.94 -12.59 -6.94
N LYS A 34 -6.61 -12.24 -5.69
CA LYS A 34 -6.91 -10.94 -5.08
C LYS A 34 -5.65 -10.30 -4.55
N TYR A 35 -5.45 -9.03 -4.89
CA TYR A 35 -4.30 -8.24 -4.47
C TYR A 35 -4.69 -7.04 -3.63
N ILE A 36 -3.93 -6.79 -2.57
CA ILE A 36 -4.12 -5.69 -1.63
C ILE A 36 -3.08 -4.63 -1.94
N PRO A 37 -3.46 -3.56 -2.66
CA PRO A 37 -2.58 -2.42 -2.89
C PRO A 37 -2.37 -1.61 -1.61
N PHE A 38 -1.12 -1.26 -1.34
CA PHE A 38 -0.71 -0.31 -0.33
C PHE A 38 0.24 0.71 -0.96
N GLY A 39 0.08 1.97 -0.57
CA GLY A 39 0.75 3.10 -1.21
C GLY A 39 1.39 4.01 -0.18
N VAL A 40 2.63 4.39 -0.44
CA VAL A 40 3.36 5.44 0.27
C VAL A 40 3.77 6.49 -0.75
N LEU A 41 3.45 7.74 -0.47
CA LEU A 41 3.96 8.87 -1.23
C LEU A 41 4.94 9.60 -0.33
N ASP A 42 6.16 9.78 -0.82
CA ASP A 42 7.05 10.81 -0.31
C ASP A 42 6.59 12.16 -0.91
N GLU A 43 6.14 13.06 -0.04
CA GLU A 43 5.60 14.35 -0.44
C GLU A 43 6.68 15.32 -0.92
N ASP A 44 7.92 15.15 -0.46
CA ASP A 44 9.04 16.04 -0.76
C ASP A 44 9.65 15.72 -2.13
N SER A 45 10.01 14.46 -2.36
CA SER A 45 10.54 14.00 -3.66
C SER A 45 9.46 13.79 -4.71
N GLY A 46 8.22 13.52 -4.28
CA GLY A 46 7.15 13.05 -5.15
C GLY A 46 7.26 11.57 -5.52
N GLN A 47 8.22 10.81 -4.96
CA GLN A 47 8.35 9.39 -5.22
C GLN A 47 7.16 8.63 -4.64
N VAL A 48 6.53 7.82 -5.49
CA VAL A 48 5.45 6.89 -5.09
C VAL A 48 6.04 5.50 -4.93
N TYR A 49 5.64 4.83 -3.86
CA TYR A 49 5.93 3.43 -3.60
C TYR A 49 4.61 2.66 -3.53
N LEU A 50 4.48 1.60 -4.32
CA LEU A 50 3.32 0.74 -4.38
C LEU A 50 3.71 -0.69 -4.00
N THR A 51 3.08 -1.22 -2.95
CA THR A 51 3.25 -2.61 -2.53
C THR A 51 1.94 -3.36 -2.75
N PHE A 52 1.99 -4.44 -3.51
CA PHE A 52 0.84 -5.32 -3.73
C PHE A 52 0.99 -6.59 -2.88
N GLY A 53 0.11 -6.78 -1.90
CA GLY A 53 0.07 -7.97 -1.05
C GLY A 53 -0.89 -9.04 -1.58
N SER A 54 -0.55 -10.32 -1.42
CA SER A 54 -1.39 -11.45 -1.90
C SER A 54 -2.27 -12.11 -0.84
N SER A 55 -2.24 -11.66 0.42
CA SER A 55 -2.91 -12.36 1.53
C SER A 55 -3.95 -11.51 2.28
N SER A 56 -3.53 -10.67 3.22
CA SER A 56 -4.43 -9.93 4.12
C SER A 56 -3.94 -8.51 4.39
N LYS A 57 -4.86 -7.55 4.44
CA LYS A 57 -4.58 -6.20 4.93
C LYS A 57 -4.45 -6.30 6.45
N THR A 58 -3.23 -6.32 6.97
CA THR A 58 -2.94 -6.40 8.41
C THR A 58 -1.96 -5.30 8.80
N SER A 59 -1.85 -5.02 10.10
CA SER A 59 -0.82 -4.09 10.61
C SER A 59 0.59 -4.54 10.24
N ASP A 60 0.84 -5.86 10.24
CA ASP A 60 2.14 -6.41 9.86
C ASP A 60 2.43 -6.19 8.36
N PHE A 61 1.43 -6.34 7.49
CA PHE A 61 1.58 -6.02 6.07
C PHE A 61 1.92 -4.55 5.84
N ILE A 62 1.23 -3.64 6.54
CA ILE A 62 1.47 -2.20 6.44
C ILE A 62 2.89 -1.87 6.89
N VAL A 63 3.32 -2.36 8.05
CA VAL A 63 4.65 -2.03 8.58
C VAL A 63 5.78 -2.71 7.81
N ASP A 64 5.61 -3.96 7.38
CA ASP A 64 6.60 -4.60 6.49
C ASP A 64 6.75 -3.80 5.18
N SER A 65 5.65 -3.27 4.64
CA SER A 65 5.70 -2.42 3.44
C SER A 65 6.43 -1.11 3.72
N LEU A 66 6.22 -0.48 4.89
CA LEU A 66 6.99 0.70 5.32
C LEU A 66 8.49 0.41 5.46
N CYS A 67 8.86 -0.74 6.03
CA CYS A 67 10.26 -1.16 6.11
C CYS A 67 10.89 -1.25 4.72
N ARG A 68 10.21 -1.85 3.75
CA ARG A 68 10.74 -1.95 2.38
C ARG A 68 10.85 -0.61 1.69
N VAL A 69 9.87 0.27 1.87
CA VAL A 69 9.95 1.65 1.38
C VAL A 69 11.17 2.35 1.96
N TRP A 70 11.38 2.23 3.27
CA TRP A 70 12.58 2.75 3.90
C TRP A 70 13.83 2.15 3.27
N GLU A 71 13.96 0.83 3.17
CA GLU A 71 15.12 0.16 2.57
C GLU A 71 15.42 0.64 1.13
N GLN A 72 14.39 0.94 0.34
CA GLN A 72 14.52 1.46 -1.02
C GLN A 72 14.92 2.94 -1.11
N MET A 73 14.71 3.75 -0.06
CA MET A 73 15.11 5.16 -0.07
C MET A 73 16.64 5.30 -0.20
N PRO A 74 17.13 6.30 -0.95
CA PRO A 74 18.56 6.60 -1.03
C PRO A 74 19.18 6.80 0.35
N SER A 75 20.41 6.31 0.56
CA SER A 75 21.10 6.45 1.85
C SER A 75 21.26 7.92 2.26
N ALA A 76 21.52 8.81 1.31
CA ALA A 76 21.62 10.25 1.56
C ALA A 76 20.33 10.82 2.17
N ASP A 77 19.16 10.39 1.69
CA ASP A 77 17.87 10.86 2.19
C ASP A 77 17.60 10.29 3.59
N LYS A 78 17.96 9.03 3.83
CA LYS A 78 17.87 8.40 5.17
C LYS A 78 18.76 9.10 6.19
N ASP A 79 19.97 9.49 5.79
CA ASP A 79 20.94 10.15 6.66
C ASP A 79 20.50 11.58 6.98
N ALA A 80 19.97 12.30 5.99
CA ALA A 80 19.42 13.65 6.16
C ALA A 80 18.09 13.64 6.97
N CYS A 81 17.33 12.55 6.92
CA CYS A 81 16.07 12.41 7.65
C CYS A 81 16.31 12.36 9.17
N GLN A 82 15.87 13.39 9.89
CA GLN A 82 15.94 13.40 11.37
C GLN A 82 14.75 12.72 12.03
N CYS A 83 13.57 12.81 11.40
CA CYS A 83 12.34 12.18 11.88
C CYS A 83 11.47 11.75 10.71
N ILE A 84 10.73 10.66 10.90
CA ILE A 84 9.82 10.12 9.90
C ILE A 84 8.40 10.53 10.30
N GLN A 85 7.73 11.30 9.45
CA GLN A 85 6.33 11.66 9.64
C GLN A 85 5.44 10.78 8.77
N ILE A 86 4.55 10.02 9.41
CA ILE A 86 3.65 9.10 8.71
C ILE A 86 2.23 9.62 8.86
N LYS A 87 1.68 10.12 7.74
CA LYS A 87 0.28 10.52 7.63
C LYS A 87 -0.58 9.31 7.28
N ALA A 88 -1.46 8.90 8.20
CA ALA A 88 -2.34 7.75 8.08
C ALA A 88 -3.82 8.14 8.17
N ASP A 89 -4.69 7.36 7.53
CA ASP A 89 -6.14 7.52 7.49
C ASP A 89 -6.88 7.03 8.75
N ASN A 90 -6.14 6.50 9.73
CA ASN A 90 -6.65 5.86 10.96
C ASN A 90 -7.61 4.68 10.68
N GLY A 91 -7.41 3.96 9.58
CA GLY A 91 -8.12 2.71 9.32
C GLY A 91 -7.89 1.67 10.43
N PRO A 92 -8.75 0.64 10.54
CA PRO A 92 -8.69 -0.32 11.63
C PRO A 92 -7.34 -1.07 11.73
N GLU A 93 -6.58 -1.18 10.65
CA GLU A 93 -5.25 -1.81 10.63
C GLU A 93 -4.08 -0.85 10.94
N SER A 94 -4.27 0.45 10.70
CA SER A 94 -3.28 1.52 10.90
C SER A 94 -3.60 2.41 12.11
N SER A 95 -4.58 2.00 12.93
CA SER A 95 -5.10 2.84 14.00
C SER A 95 -4.18 2.93 15.21
N GLY A 96 -4.11 4.13 15.79
CA GLY A 96 -3.31 4.43 16.98
C GLY A 96 -3.80 3.76 18.26
N ILE A 97 -4.96 3.09 18.25
CA ILE A 97 -5.45 2.27 19.37
C ILE A 97 -5.13 0.79 19.20
N ARG A 98 -4.68 0.37 18.01
CA ARG A 98 -4.40 -1.03 17.72
C ARG A 98 -3.01 -1.39 18.23
N THR A 99 -2.97 -2.18 19.29
CA THR A 99 -1.73 -2.55 19.98
C THR A 99 -0.70 -3.21 19.06
N GLN A 100 -1.14 -4.10 18.15
CA GLN A 100 -0.24 -4.73 17.17
C GLN A 100 0.39 -3.69 16.23
N PHE A 101 -0.38 -2.71 15.75
CA PHE A 101 0.15 -1.65 14.89
C PHE A 101 1.18 -0.81 15.64
N LEU A 102 0.83 -0.33 16.83
CA LEU A 102 1.77 0.45 17.65
C LEU A 102 3.07 -0.33 17.95
N LYS A 103 2.96 -1.61 18.31
CA LYS A 103 4.14 -2.46 18.55
C LYS A 103 5.02 -2.52 17.30
N ARG A 104 4.45 -2.82 16.14
CA ARG A 104 5.20 -2.88 14.87
C ARG A 104 5.80 -1.53 14.51
N MET A 105 5.12 -0.41 14.80
CA MET A 105 5.65 0.94 14.59
C MET A 105 6.85 1.26 15.50
N VAL A 106 6.84 0.78 16.76
CA VAL A 106 8.02 0.89 17.65
C VAL A 106 9.18 0.07 17.10
N GLU A 107 8.92 -1.15 16.62
CA GLU A 107 9.94 -1.98 15.98
C GLU A 107 10.49 -1.33 14.70
N PHE A 108 9.64 -0.65 13.93
CA PHE A 108 10.06 0.15 12.78
C PHE A 108 10.93 1.36 13.18
N ALA A 109 10.55 2.08 14.24
CA ALA A 109 11.38 3.17 14.77
C ALA A 109 12.76 2.66 15.22
N ASN A 110 12.81 1.52 15.89
CA ASN A 110 14.06 0.87 16.30
C ASN A 110 14.90 0.42 15.09
N HIS A 111 14.25 -0.14 14.06
CA HIS A 111 14.92 -0.57 12.83
C HIS A 111 15.53 0.59 12.05
N THR A 112 14.81 1.72 11.95
CA THR A 112 15.29 2.91 11.23
C THR A 112 16.27 3.75 12.05
N GLY A 113 16.24 3.62 13.38
CA GLY A 113 16.95 4.50 14.30
C GLY A 113 16.40 5.94 14.29
N LYS A 114 15.19 6.16 13.76
CA LYS A 114 14.56 7.48 13.63
C LYS A 114 13.35 7.61 14.55
N THR A 115 13.10 8.84 15.00
CA THR A 115 11.84 9.16 15.67
C THR A 115 10.70 9.12 14.66
N VAL A 116 9.63 8.39 14.98
CA VAL A 116 8.46 8.25 14.12
C VAL A 116 7.28 9.02 14.71
N HIS A 117 6.74 9.97 13.93
CA HIS A 117 5.52 10.70 14.27
C HIS A 117 4.34 10.18 13.45
N LEU A 118 3.37 9.58 14.14
CA LEU A 118 2.10 9.16 13.54
C LEU A 118 1.12 10.33 13.54
N LEU A 119 0.76 10.79 12.34
CA LEU A 119 -0.19 11.88 12.12
C LEU A 119 -1.47 11.30 11.54
N TYR A 120 -2.59 11.55 12.20
CA TYR A 120 -3.89 11.06 11.75
C TYR A 120 -4.72 12.19 11.17
N TYR A 121 -5.32 11.95 10.00
CA TYR A 121 -6.29 12.89 9.45
C TYR A 121 -7.55 12.93 10.32
N PRO A 122 -8.16 14.11 10.54
CA PRO A 122 -9.47 14.20 11.16
C PRO A 122 -10.51 13.37 10.37
N PRO A 123 -11.60 12.94 11.03
CA PRO A 123 -12.68 12.24 10.34
C PRO A 123 -13.14 13.00 9.08
N TYR A 124 -13.42 12.27 7.99
CA TYR A 124 -13.86 12.81 6.68
C TYR A 124 -12.84 13.70 5.94
N HIS A 125 -11.58 13.77 6.41
CA HIS A 125 -10.52 14.56 5.77
C HIS A 125 -9.50 13.70 5.01
N SER A 126 -9.71 12.39 4.91
CA SER A 126 -8.82 11.48 4.15
C SER A 126 -8.70 11.85 2.68
N LYS A 127 -9.70 12.53 2.09
CA LYS A 127 -9.63 13.06 0.70
C LYS A 127 -8.45 14.02 0.45
N TYR A 128 -7.87 14.61 1.51
CA TYR A 128 -6.70 15.47 1.40
C TYR A 128 -5.39 14.69 1.45
N ASN A 129 -5.42 13.39 1.76
CA ASN A 129 -4.27 12.51 1.72
C ASN A 129 -3.78 12.40 0.26
N PRO A 130 -2.58 12.90 -0.08
CA PRO A 130 -2.14 12.97 -1.48
C PRO A 130 -2.12 11.63 -2.20
N ILE A 131 -1.87 10.53 -1.47
CA ILE A 131 -1.88 9.17 -2.02
C ILE A 131 -3.26 8.77 -2.58
N GLU A 132 -4.37 9.33 -2.08
CA GLU A 132 -5.72 9.09 -2.64
C GLU A 132 -5.83 9.57 -4.08
N ARG A 133 -5.18 10.69 -4.40
CA ARG A 133 -5.12 11.19 -5.78
C ARG A 133 -4.25 10.29 -6.65
N CYS A 134 -3.15 9.78 -6.09
CA CYS A 134 -2.30 8.81 -6.77
C CYS A 134 -3.09 7.54 -7.13
N TRP A 135 -3.97 7.07 -6.24
CA TRP A 135 -4.86 5.96 -6.53
C TRP A 135 -5.84 6.26 -7.67
N GLY A 136 -6.42 7.46 -7.71
CA GLY A 136 -7.29 7.86 -8.81
C GLY A 136 -6.56 7.86 -10.16
N ILE A 137 -5.30 8.29 -10.19
CA ILE A 137 -4.48 8.26 -11.42
C ILE A 137 -4.16 6.82 -11.82
N LEU A 138 -3.73 5.96 -10.87
CA LEU A 138 -3.48 4.54 -11.15
C LEU A 138 -4.74 3.84 -11.68
N GLU A 139 -5.90 4.15 -11.10
CA GLU A 139 -7.18 3.59 -11.55
C GLU A 139 -7.54 4.00 -12.98
N GLN A 140 -7.30 5.25 -13.34
CA GLN A 140 -7.49 5.73 -14.71
C GLN A 140 -6.47 5.13 -15.67
N HIS A 141 -5.21 4.97 -15.23
CA HIS A 141 -4.09 4.49 -16.04
C HIS A 141 -4.32 3.08 -16.59
N TRP A 142 -4.77 2.15 -15.75
CA TRP A 142 -5.08 0.78 -16.20
C TRP A 142 -6.55 0.59 -16.62
N ASN A 143 -7.37 1.65 -16.66
CA ASN A 143 -8.77 1.54 -17.03
C ASN A 143 -8.90 1.09 -18.50
N GLY A 144 -9.68 0.02 -18.75
CA GLY A 144 -9.79 -0.60 -20.08
C GLY A 144 -8.67 -1.58 -20.45
N THR A 145 -7.73 -1.85 -19.53
CA THR A 145 -6.70 -2.90 -19.68
C THR A 145 -7.17 -4.21 -19.04
N GLN A 146 -6.90 -5.34 -19.69
CA GLN A 146 -7.11 -6.66 -19.09
C GLN A 146 -5.95 -6.97 -18.14
N LEU A 147 -6.22 -6.90 -16.83
CA LEU A 147 -5.28 -7.35 -15.79
C LEU A 147 -5.41 -8.86 -15.62
N LYS A 148 -4.70 -9.61 -16.47
CA LYS A 148 -4.83 -11.08 -16.58
C LYS A 148 -4.13 -11.83 -15.45
N ASP A 149 -3.03 -11.30 -14.94
CA ASP A 149 -2.21 -11.88 -13.88
C ASP A 149 -1.51 -10.78 -13.03
N ALA A 150 -0.84 -11.23 -11.96
CA ALA A 150 -0.09 -10.35 -11.06
C ALA A 150 1.02 -9.58 -11.78
N GLU A 151 1.74 -10.24 -12.69
CA GLU A 151 2.86 -9.65 -13.40
C GLU A 151 2.39 -8.47 -14.28
N THR A 152 1.32 -8.67 -15.05
CA THR A 152 0.67 -7.64 -15.85
C THR A 152 0.26 -6.45 -14.97
N LEU A 153 -0.35 -6.70 -13.81
CA LEU A 153 -0.73 -5.64 -12.89
C LEU A 153 0.48 -4.83 -12.38
N LEU A 154 1.57 -5.50 -12.02
CA LEU A 154 2.78 -4.85 -11.53
C LEU A 154 3.46 -4.03 -12.62
N GLU A 155 3.59 -4.59 -13.83
CA GLU A 155 4.19 -3.88 -14.97
C GLU A 155 3.35 -2.66 -15.37
N TRP A 156 2.02 -2.78 -15.38
CA TRP A 156 1.15 -1.63 -15.61
C TRP A 156 1.29 -0.56 -14.53
N ALA A 157 1.35 -0.95 -13.27
CA ALA A 157 1.57 0.00 -12.18
C ALA A 157 2.91 0.73 -12.32
N LYS A 158 3.99 0.06 -12.77
CA LYS A 158 5.31 0.69 -13.00
C LYS A 158 5.28 1.77 -14.09
N THR A 159 4.43 1.60 -15.11
CA THR A 159 4.34 2.54 -16.24
C THR A 159 3.54 3.80 -15.93
N MET A 160 2.77 3.84 -14.83
CA MET A 160 2.08 5.06 -14.44
C MET A 160 3.11 6.14 -14.05
N THR A 161 2.67 7.40 -14.03
CA THR A 161 3.51 8.49 -13.51
C THR A 161 2.75 9.34 -12.51
N TRP A 162 3.46 9.81 -11.49
CA TRP A 162 3.01 10.82 -10.55
C TRP A 162 3.99 12.00 -10.61
N LYS A 163 3.52 13.19 -10.98
CA LYS A 163 4.38 14.36 -11.22
C LYS A 163 5.56 14.08 -12.19
N GLY A 164 5.38 13.17 -13.15
CA GLY A 164 6.42 12.77 -14.10
C GLY A 164 7.40 11.71 -13.58
N ILE A 165 7.21 11.19 -12.37
CA ILE A 165 8.05 10.16 -11.75
C ILE A 165 7.31 8.82 -11.76
N ASN A 166 7.99 7.75 -12.18
CA ASN A 166 7.45 6.39 -12.12
C ASN A 166 7.45 5.86 -10.67
N PRO A 167 6.42 5.12 -10.25
CA PRO A 167 6.42 4.52 -8.92
C PRO A 167 7.45 3.39 -8.82
N MET A 168 7.94 3.18 -7.61
CA MET A 168 8.63 1.94 -7.23
C MET A 168 7.56 0.92 -6.85
N VAL A 169 7.52 -0.20 -7.56
CA VAL A 169 6.47 -1.21 -7.41
C VAL A 169 7.07 -2.50 -6.90
N GLU A 170 6.48 -3.03 -5.82
CA GLU A 170 6.84 -4.31 -5.23
C GLU A 170 5.66 -5.25 -5.07
N PHE A 171 5.99 -6.54 -5.03
CA PHE A 171 5.05 -7.60 -4.76
C PHE A 171 5.41 -8.36 -3.48
N SER A 172 4.47 -8.43 -2.53
CA SER A 172 4.61 -9.20 -1.29
C SER A 172 3.80 -10.48 -1.36
N ARG A 173 4.51 -11.61 -1.52
CA ARG A 173 3.94 -12.98 -1.43
C ARG A 173 3.78 -13.48 0.01
N LYS A 174 4.16 -12.66 1.00
CA LYS A 174 4.11 -13.04 2.41
C LYS A 174 2.66 -13.25 2.86
N VAL A 175 2.44 -14.34 3.58
CA VAL A 175 1.14 -14.66 4.18
C VAL A 175 1.06 -13.97 5.54
N TYR A 176 0.05 -13.13 5.72
CA TYR A 176 -0.22 -12.44 6.97
C TYR A 176 -1.45 -13.03 7.65
N GLU A 177 -1.27 -13.54 8.87
CA GLU A 177 -2.34 -14.10 9.68
C GLU A 177 -3.31 -13.01 10.15
N LYS A 178 -4.61 -13.32 10.13
CA LYS A 178 -5.66 -12.42 10.63
C LYS A 178 -5.90 -12.68 12.13
N GLY A 179 -6.35 -11.65 12.85
CA GLY A 179 -6.77 -11.79 14.25
C GLY A 179 -5.65 -11.76 15.28
N VAL A 180 -4.41 -11.42 14.87
CA VAL A 180 -3.29 -11.23 15.80
C VAL A 180 -3.65 -10.16 16.83
N THR A 181 -3.83 -10.60 18.07
CA THR A 181 -4.13 -9.76 19.22
C THR A 181 -3.01 -9.95 20.22
N LEU A 182 -2.30 -8.87 20.57
CA LEU A 182 -1.29 -8.94 21.62
C LEU A 182 -2.00 -9.23 22.95
N SER A 183 -1.61 -10.32 23.61
CA SER A 183 -2.01 -10.56 24.98
C SER A 183 -1.35 -9.53 25.90
N LYS A 184 -2.02 -9.13 26.99
CA LYS A 184 -1.58 -8.05 27.91
C LYS A 184 -0.15 -8.21 28.48
N LYS A 185 0.49 -9.38 28.33
CA LYS A 185 1.83 -9.68 28.87
C LYS A 185 3.01 -9.06 28.10
N SER A 186 2.78 -8.35 27.00
CA SER A 186 3.87 -7.80 26.16
C SER A 186 4.27 -6.35 26.46
N TYR A 187 3.59 -5.66 27.40
CA TYR A 187 4.04 -4.37 27.91
C TYR A 187 5.01 -4.58 29.07
N GLY A 188 6.23 -5.02 28.75
CA GLY A 188 7.34 -5.07 29.68
C GLY A 188 8.49 -4.27 29.10
N GLY A 189 8.40 -2.95 29.16
CA GLY A 189 9.53 -2.04 28.91
C GLY A 189 9.90 -1.39 30.23
N CYS A 190 11.18 -1.54 30.62
CA CYS A 190 11.83 -0.93 31.77
C CYS A 190 11.56 0.56 31.94
#